data_AF-I7KUZ5-F1
#
_entry.id   AF-I7KUZ5-F1
#
_cell.length_a   1.000
_cell.length_b   1.000
_cell.length_c   1.000
_cell.angle_alpha   90.00
_cell.angle_beta   90.00
_cell.angle_gamma   90.00
#
_symmetry.space_group_name_H-M   'P 1'
#
loop_
_entity.id
_entity.type
_entity.pdbx_description
1 polymer ?
#
loop_
_entity_poly.entity_id
_entity_poly.type
_entity_poly.pdbx_seq_one_letter_code
_entity_poly.pdbx_strand_id
1 'polypeptide(L)'
;MRIRLDVNNVINIYNKNAKSVAKENPSRKSDTIEISKEGKEIAKFLEIAKNIEIETKDVERIKNLIKEGKYQINDEDLARSIINFMKESDK
;
A
#
# COMPACT_ATOMS: atom_id res chain seq x y z
N MET A 1 -62.24 -33.81 -3.89
CA MET A 1 -60.85 -33.94 -4.38
C MET A 1 -60.08 -34.81 -3.39
N ARG A 2 -59.66 -36.03 -3.76
CA ARG A 2 -58.85 -36.90 -2.90
C ARG A 2 -57.39 -36.73 -3.28
N ILE A 3 -56.58 -36.14 -2.41
CA ILE A 3 -55.13 -36.01 -2.61
C ILE A 3 -54.52 -37.38 -2.35
N ARG A 4 -53.99 -38.04 -3.38
CA ARG A 4 -53.14 -39.23 -3.20
C ARG A 4 -51.77 -38.73 -2.73
N LEU A 5 -51.42 -38.98 -1.46
CA LEU A 5 -50.06 -38.73 -0.97
C LEU A 5 -49.14 -39.83 -1.52
N ASP A 6 -48.47 -39.52 -2.62
CA ASP A 6 -47.37 -40.34 -3.14
C ASP A 6 -46.10 -40.05 -2.31
N VAL A 7 -45.49 -41.11 -1.78
CA VAL A 7 -44.26 -41.05 -0.97
C VAL A 7 -43.14 -40.34 -1.72
N ASN A 8 -43.05 -40.53 -3.05
CA ASN A 8 -42.06 -39.86 -3.89
C ASN A 8 -42.29 -38.35 -3.96
N ASN A 9 -43.55 -37.91 -3.93
CA ASN A 9 -43.89 -36.50 -3.94
C ASN A 9 -43.53 -35.82 -2.61
N VAL A 10 -43.74 -36.52 -1.48
CA VAL A 10 -43.34 -36.03 -0.15
C VAL A 10 -41.82 -35.90 -0.03
N ILE A 11 -41.08 -36.89 -0.53
CA ILE A 11 -39.60 -36.87 -0.57
C ILE A 11 -39.09 -35.71 -1.43
N ASN A 12 -39.72 -35.47 -2.59
CA ASN A 12 -39.34 -34.38 -3.47
C ASN A 12 -39.59 -33.00 -2.84
N ILE A 13 -40.69 -32.83 -2.10
CA ILE A 13 -40.98 -31.59 -1.36
C ILE A 13 -39.92 -31.35 -0.27
N TYR A 14 -39.58 -32.39 0.50
CA TYR A 14 -38.52 -32.30 1.51
C TYR A 14 -37.15 -31.96 0.90
N ASN A 15 -36.77 -32.62 -0.18
CA ASN A 15 -35.50 -32.35 -0.86
C ASN A 15 -35.44 -30.96 -1.51
N LYS A 16 -36.57 -30.46 -2.01
CA LYS A 16 -36.68 -29.11 -2.58
C LYS A 16 -36.52 -28.03 -1.51
N ASN A 17 -37.11 -28.25 -0.32
CA ASN A 17 -37.01 -27.34 0.82
C ASN A 17 -35.67 -27.44 1.57
N ALA A 18 -35.01 -28.60 1.55
CA ALA A 18 -33.67 -28.77 2.12
C ALA A 18 -32.59 -28.01 1.33
N LYS A 19 -32.77 -27.85 0.01
CA LYS A 19 -31.84 -27.10 -0.86
C LYS A 19 -32.04 -25.58 -0.81
N SER A 20 -33.20 -25.08 -0.36
CA SER A 20 -33.46 -23.63 -0.25
C SER A 20 -32.87 -23.00 1.02
N VAL A 21 -32.21 -23.78 1.89
CA VAL A 21 -31.39 -23.27 3.00
C VAL A 21 -29.91 -23.22 2.59
N ALA A 22 -29.64 -23.01 1.29
CA ALA A 22 -28.32 -22.63 0.84
C ALA A 22 -28.03 -21.22 1.38
N LYS A 23 -27.21 -21.18 2.44
CA LYS A 23 -26.68 -19.99 3.12
C LYS A 23 -26.46 -18.84 2.14
N GLU A 24 -27.37 -17.87 2.15
CA GLU A 24 -27.00 -16.51 1.83
C GLU A 24 -26.10 -16.04 2.99
N ASN A 25 -24.79 -16.09 2.78
CA ASN A 25 -23.87 -15.41 3.68
C ASN A 25 -24.24 -13.92 3.61
N PRO A 26 -24.76 -13.29 4.68
CA PRO A 26 -24.96 -11.86 4.64
C PRO A 26 -23.57 -11.26 4.45
N SER A 27 -23.37 -10.53 3.35
CA SER A 27 -22.14 -9.78 3.14
C SER A 27 -21.98 -8.87 4.36
N ARG A 28 -21.06 -9.23 5.27
CA ARG A 28 -20.77 -8.45 6.46
C ARG A 28 -20.35 -7.08 5.95
N LYS A 29 -21.19 -6.07 6.15
CA LYS A 29 -20.82 -4.68 5.90
C LYS A 29 -19.70 -4.37 6.88
N SER A 30 -18.47 -4.36 6.39
CA SER A 30 -17.30 -4.00 7.16
C SER A 30 -16.95 -2.56 6.84
N ASP A 31 -16.93 -1.71 7.85
CA ASP A 31 -16.42 -0.37 7.70
C ASP A 31 -14.92 -0.47 7.35
N THR A 32 -14.53 0.16 6.25
CA THR A 32 -13.15 0.17 5.78
C THR A 32 -12.65 1.60 5.84
N ILE A 33 -11.56 1.84 6.55
CA ILE A 33 -10.87 3.13 6.55
C ILE A 33 -9.90 3.12 5.38
N GLU A 34 -10.19 3.90 4.34
CA GLU A 34 -9.30 4.06 3.21
C GLU A 34 -8.45 5.32 3.36
N ILE A 35 -7.13 5.16 3.23
CA ILE A 35 -6.20 6.29 3.12
C ILE A 35 -6.46 6.96 1.77
N SER A 36 -6.50 8.30 1.74
CA SER A 36 -6.61 9.07 0.50
C SER A 36 -5.48 8.71 -0.46
N LYS A 37 -5.68 8.97 -1.76
CA LYS A 37 -4.65 8.66 -2.78
C LYS A 37 -3.33 9.36 -2.46
N GLU A 38 -3.41 10.61 -2.02
CA GLU A 38 -2.28 11.44 -1.61
C GLU A 38 -1.60 10.87 -0.37
N GLY A 39 -2.36 10.41 0.62
CA GLY A 39 -1.80 9.76 1.81
C GLY A 39 -1.07 8.45 1.51
N LYS A 40 -1.54 7.68 0.52
CA LYS A 40 -0.83 6.48 0.04
C LYS A 40 0.48 6.81 -0.64
N GLU A 41 0.53 7.89 -1.42
CA GLU A 41 1.77 8.36 -2.05
C GLU A 41 2.78 8.82 -1.01
N ILE A 42 2.35 9.62 -0.03
CA ILE A 42 3.21 10.06 1.07
C ILE A 42 3.76 8.86 1.85
N ALA A 43 2.92 7.87 2.18
CA ALA A 43 3.35 6.67 2.87
C ALA A 43 4.42 5.89 2.07
N LYS A 44 4.26 5.80 0.74
CA LYS A 44 5.24 5.16 -0.15
C LYS A 44 6.59 5.87 -0.11
N PHE A 45 6.62 7.20 -0.19
CA PHE A 45 7.88 7.95 -0.08
C PHE A 45 8.51 7.83 1.30
N LEU A 46 7.70 7.76 2.36
CA LEU A 46 8.17 7.56 3.73
C LEU A 46 8.82 6.18 3.92
N GLU A 47 8.25 5.13 3.32
CA GLU A 47 8.84 3.78 3.33
C GLU A 47 10.16 3.73 2.56
N ILE A 48 10.24 4.39 1.40
CA ILE A 48 11.51 4.52 0.66
C ILE A 48 12.54 5.21 1.55
N ALA A 49 12.21 6.36 2.14
CA ALA A 49 13.13 7.11 2.98
C ALA A 49 13.62 6.32 4.22
N LYS A 50 12.75 5.53 4.85
CA LYS A 50 13.11 4.66 5.98
C LYS A 50 14.05 3.51 5.59
N ASN A 51 13.94 3.03 4.35
CA ASN A 51 14.74 1.93 3.82
C ASN A 51 15.91 2.40 2.95
N ILE A 52 16.20 3.71 2.91
CA ILE A 52 17.48 4.19 2.41
C ILE A 52 18.52 3.79 3.47
N GLU A 53 19.00 2.56 3.37
CA GLU A 53 20.35 2.26 3.83
C GLU A 53 21.26 3.14 2.97
N ILE A 54 21.74 4.23 3.55
CA ILE A 54 22.83 5.01 2.96
C ILE A 54 23.93 3.99 2.68
N GLU A 55 24.17 3.68 1.41
CA GLU A 55 25.21 2.71 1.04
C GLU A 55 26.52 3.21 1.64
N THR A 56 26.96 2.55 2.71
CA THR A 56 28.13 2.94 3.51
C THR A 56 29.36 3.09 2.63
N LYS A 57 29.40 2.30 1.55
CA LYS A 57 30.39 2.34 0.47
C LYS A 57 30.50 3.71 -0.21
N ASP A 58 29.39 4.37 -0.53
CA ASP A 58 29.43 5.69 -1.17
C ASP A 58 29.90 6.77 -0.21
N VAL A 59 29.48 6.69 1.06
CA VAL A 59 29.98 7.58 2.12
C VAL A 59 31.47 7.41 2.32
N GLU A 60 31.97 6.17 2.38
CA GLU A 60 33.40 5.88 2.50
C GLU A 60 34.18 6.35 1.28
N ARG A 61 33.65 6.13 0.08
CA ARG A 61 34.26 6.62 -1.16
C ARG A 61 34.39 8.15 -1.15
N ILE A 62 33.32 8.86 -0.81
CA ILE A 62 33.34 10.34 -0.73
C ILE A 62 34.34 10.79 0.35
N LYS A 63 34.33 10.17 1.53
CA LYS A 63 35.29 10.46 2.60
C LYS A 63 36.74 10.30 2.13
N ASN A 64 37.03 9.23 1.38
CA ASN A 64 38.37 9.00 0.85
C ASN A 64 38.76 10.04 -0.21
N LEU A 65 37.85 10.40 -1.12
CA LEU A 65 38.09 11.47 -2.10
C LEU A 65 38.39 12.83 -1.44
N ILE A 66 37.70 13.14 -0.33
CA ILE A 66 37.95 14.35 0.45
C ILE A 66 39.33 14.28 1.11
N LYS A 67 39.67 13.16 1.77
CA LYS A 67 40.99 12.96 2.42
C LYS A 67 42.15 13.07 1.42
N GLU A 68 41.96 12.55 0.21
CA GLU A 68 42.96 12.58 -0.86
C GLU A 68 43.02 13.94 -1.58
N GLY A 69 42.11 14.88 -1.27
CA GLY A 69 42.02 16.18 -1.95
C GLY A 69 41.53 16.09 -3.40
N LYS A 70 40.95 14.95 -3.79
CA LYS A 70 40.44 14.69 -5.16
C LYS A 70 38.95 14.94 -5.31
N TYR A 71 38.27 15.31 -4.23
CA TYR A 71 36.86 15.68 -4.29
C TYR A 71 36.72 17.07 -4.92
N GLN A 72 36.26 17.12 -6.16
CA GLN A 72 36.01 18.37 -6.88
C GLN A 72 34.61 18.88 -6.57
N ILE A 73 34.53 20.12 -6.09
CA ILE A 73 33.28 20.84 -5.86
C ILE A 73 33.05 21.75 -7.07
N ASN A 74 31.85 21.70 -7.65
CA ASN A 74 31.42 22.68 -8.63
C ASN A 74 30.73 23.83 -7.90
N ASP A 75 31.32 25.02 -8.00
CA ASP A 75 30.84 26.23 -7.31
C ASP A 75 29.41 26.62 -7.74
N GLU A 76 29.06 26.39 -9.01
CA GLU A 76 27.70 26.68 -9.51
C GLU A 76 26.66 25.78 -8.86
N ASP A 77 26.97 24.48 -8.72
CA ASP A 77 26.06 23.50 -8.13
C ASP A 77 25.90 23.77 -6.63
N LEU A 78 26.99 24.16 -5.96
CA LEU A 78 26.95 24.56 -4.55
C LEU A 78 26.06 25.79 -4.35
N ALA A 79 26.26 26.85 -5.15
CA ALA A 79 25.47 28.07 -5.06
C ALA A 79 23.98 27.81 -5.34
N ARG A 80 23.66 27.00 -6.36
CA ARG A 80 22.28 26.58 -6.66
C ARG A 80 21.65 25.84 -5.48
N SER A 81 22.38 24.91 -4.86
CA SER A 81 21.90 24.14 -3.71
C SER A 81 21.57 25.04 -2.52
N ILE A 82 22.44 26.00 -2.20
CA ILE A 82 22.22 26.97 -1.11
C ILE A 82 20.95 27.80 -1.38
N ILE A 83 20.79 28.33 -2.59
CA ILE A 83 19.62 29.14 -2.96
C ILE A 83 18.33 28.32 -2.89
N ASN A 84 18.35 27.07 -3.35
CA ASN A 84 17.18 26.20 -3.32
C ASN A 84 16.74 25.89 -1.88
N PHE A 85 17.71 25.60 -1.00
CA PHE A 85 17.42 25.35 0.42
C PHE A 85 16.79 26.56 1.11
N MET A 86 17.28 27.78 0.83
CA MET A 86 16.69 29.01 1.37
C MET A 86 15.24 29.20 0.89
N LYS A 87 14.97 28.95 -0.39
CA LYS A 87 13.61 29.06 -0.96
C LYS A 87 12.61 28.05 -0.40
N GLU A 88 13.07 26.85 -0.06
CA GLU A 88 12.22 25.83 0.57
C GLU A 88 11.94 26.13 2.04
N SER A 89 12.90 26.74 2.74
CA SER A 89 12.76 27.11 4.15
C SER A 89 11.86 28.34 4.39
N ASP A 90 11.75 29.22 3.39
CA ASP A 90 10.89 30.42 3.43
C ASP A 90 9.42 30.14 3.07
N LYS A 91 9.06 28.89 2.70
CA LYS A 91 7.69 28.46 2.39
C LYS A 91 7.01 27.82 3.59
#